data_AF-A0A1I4X4B7-F1
#
_entry.id   AF-A0A1I4X4B7-F1
#
_cell.length_a   1.000
_cell.length_b   1.000
_cell.length_c   1.000
_cell.angle_alpha   90.00
_cell.angle_beta   90.00
_cell.angle_gamma   90.00
#
_symmetry.space_group_name_H-M   'P 1'
#
loop_
_entity.id
_entity.type
_entity.pdbx_description
1 polymer ?
#
loop_
_entity_poly.entity_id
_entity_poly.type
_entity_poly.pdbx_seq_one_letter_code
_entity_poly.pdbx_strand_id
1 'polypeptide(L)'
;MQSVPEPDSAIVNFGKRDSAFDAGLPQPVAHYRQGKTLPVPTSLVETVGMMDQYAMLKLKHGAQLQVGDMLLFSTSHPCLTFDKWQVLLLVDDDYNLLDELATAF
;
A
#
# COMPACT_ATOMS: atom_id res chain seq x y z
N MET A 1 -2.69 1.85 7.48
CA MET A 1 -2.58 0.72 8.44
C MET A 1 -3.87 0.65 9.24
N GLN A 2 -4.68 -0.40 9.08
CA GLN A 2 -6.02 -0.50 9.70
C GLN A 2 -5.96 -1.19 11.06
N SER A 3 -5.23 -2.30 11.17
CA SER A 3 -5.17 -3.12 12.39
C SER A 3 -3.85 -3.88 12.49
N VAL A 4 -3.33 -4.04 13.70
CA VAL A 4 -2.17 -4.91 14.02
C VAL A 4 -2.63 -5.93 15.07
N PRO A 5 -3.39 -6.97 14.66
CA PRO A 5 -4.05 -7.87 15.61
C PRO A 5 -3.06 -8.80 16.34
N GLU A 6 -1.95 -9.13 15.70
CA GLU A 6 -0.92 -10.05 16.22
C GLU A 6 0.48 -9.44 15.97
N PRO A 7 1.51 -9.83 16.73
CA PRO A 7 2.86 -9.29 16.57
C PRO A 7 3.49 -9.51 15.18
N ASP A 8 3.07 -10.55 14.48
CA ASP A 8 3.58 -10.98 13.17
C ASP A 8 2.58 -10.74 12.01
N SER A 9 1.46 -10.07 12.28
CA SER A 9 0.37 -9.87 11.30
C SER A 9 -0.24 -8.48 11.37
N ALA A 10 -0.53 -7.92 10.20
CA ALA A 10 -1.09 -6.59 10.04
C ALA A 10 -2.10 -6.55 8.88
N ILE A 11 -3.13 -5.72 9.00
CA ILE A 11 -4.16 -5.51 7.98
C ILE A 11 -4.14 -4.07 7.46
N VAL A 12 -3.98 -3.88 6.15
CA VAL A 12 -4.11 -2.56 5.49
C VAL A 12 -5.44 -2.43 4.77
N ASN A 13 -5.92 -1.19 4.70
CA ASN A 13 -7.22 -0.83 4.11
C ASN A 13 -7.06 -0.56 2.60
N PHE A 14 -6.82 -1.63 1.86
CA PHE A 14 -6.60 -1.68 0.42
C PHE A 14 -6.68 -3.14 -0.02
N GLY A 15 -7.38 -3.45 -1.11
CA GLY A 15 -7.59 -4.82 -1.58
C GLY A 15 -7.70 -4.98 -3.10
N LYS A 16 -8.36 -6.06 -3.54
CA LYS A 16 -8.58 -6.41 -4.96
C LYS A 16 -9.37 -5.36 -5.75
N ARG A 17 -10.13 -4.52 -5.04
CA ARG A 17 -10.84 -3.39 -5.63
C ARG A 17 -9.94 -2.20 -5.92
N ASP A 18 -8.75 -2.17 -5.35
CA ASP A 18 -7.84 -1.03 -5.39
C ASP A 18 -6.54 -1.35 -6.15
N SER A 19 -6.14 -2.63 -6.25
CA SER A 19 -5.03 -3.07 -7.07
C SER A 19 -5.24 -4.42 -7.71
N ALA A 20 -4.70 -4.57 -8.91
CA ALA A 20 -4.55 -5.89 -9.50
C ALA A 20 -3.53 -6.71 -8.72
N PHE A 21 -3.74 -8.02 -8.71
CA PHE A 21 -2.88 -9.02 -8.06
C PHE A 21 -2.45 -10.14 -9.01
N ASP A 22 -2.93 -10.12 -10.25
CA ASP A 22 -2.72 -11.19 -11.23
C ASP A 22 -1.25 -11.36 -11.61
N ALA A 23 -0.46 -10.29 -11.49
CA ALA A 23 0.97 -10.27 -11.76
C ALA A 23 1.85 -10.21 -10.50
N GLY A 24 1.26 -10.57 -9.34
CA GLY A 24 1.91 -10.57 -8.03
C GLY A 24 1.24 -9.62 -7.04
N LEU A 25 1.49 -9.86 -5.76
CA LEU A 25 0.95 -9.02 -4.68
C LEU A 25 1.71 -7.70 -4.58
N PRO A 26 1.03 -6.54 -4.47
CA PRO A 26 1.68 -5.25 -4.21
C PRO A 26 2.52 -5.30 -2.94
N GLN A 27 3.75 -4.80 -2.98
CA GLN A 27 4.69 -4.84 -1.86
C GLN A 27 4.92 -3.45 -1.27
N PRO A 28 5.09 -3.33 0.06
CA PRO A 28 5.33 -2.04 0.69
C PRO A 28 6.75 -1.54 0.38
N VAL A 29 6.86 -0.29 -0.07
CA VAL A 29 8.11 0.36 -0.50
C VAL A 29 8.43 1.63 0.28
N ALA A 30 7.48 2.20 1.01
CA ALA A 30 7.72 3.31 1.93
C ALA A 30 6.78 3.28 3.13
N HIS A 31 7.17 3.93 4.22
CA HIS A 31 6.42 3.98 5.48
C HIS A 31 6.42 5.40 6.03
N TYR A 32 5.25 5.86 6.42
CA TYR A 32 5.04 7.19 6.98
C TYR A 32 4.20 7.14 8.26
N ARG A 33 4.53 8.02 9.20
CA ARG A 33 3.73 8.29 10.40
C ARG A 33 3.64 9.79 10.61
N GLN A 34 2.42 10.31 10.67
CA GLN A 34 2.15 11.74 10.91
C GLN A 34 2.95 12.67 9.95
N GLY A 35 2.98 12.33 8.66
CA GLY A 35 3.70 13.10 7.64
C GLY A 35 5.22 12.94 7.62
N LYS A 36 5.79 12.09 8.50
CA LYS A 36 7.24 11.83 8.53
C LYS A 36 7.54 10.47 7.93
N THR A 37 8.56 10.44 7.06
CA THR A 37 9.13 9.19 6.55
C THR A 37 9.79 8.41 7.68
N LEU A 38 9.54 7.11 7.70
CA LEU A 38 10.15 6.13 8.60
C LEU A 38 10.98 5.13 7.79
N PRO A 39 11.87 4.35 8.45
CA PRO A 39 12.66 3.33 7.77
C PRO A 39 11.80 2.41 6.92
N VAL A 40 12.21 2.23 5.66
CA VAL A 40 11.47 1.47 4.66
C VAL A 40 11.31 0.00 5.11
N PRO A 41 10.11 -0.56 5.05
CA PRO A 41 9.83 -1.87 5.64
C PRO A 41 10.15 -3.07 4.73
N THR A 42 10.79 -2.87 3.57
CA THR A 42 10.91 -3.88 2.48
C THR A 42 11.49 -5.22 2.90
N SER A 43 12.34 -5.28 3.93
CA SER A 43 12.90 -6.55 4.43
C SER A 43 12.09 -7.16 5.57
N LEU A 44 11.25 -6.38 6.25
CA LEU A 44 10.55 -6.74 7.49
C LEU A 44 9.04 -6.93 7.31
N VAL A 45 8.46 -6.42 6.22
CA VAL A 45 7.03 -6.46 5.96
C VAL A 45 6.80 -6.97 4.55
N GLU A 46 5.91 -7.94 4.43
CA GLU A 46 5.59 -8.60 3.17
C GLU A 46 4.08 -8.71 3.02
N THR A 47 3.53 -8.34 1.86
CA THR A 47 2.12 -8.61 1.56
C THR A 47 1.97 -10.09 1.21
N VAL A 48 1.20 -10.82 2.00
CA VAL A 48 1.01 -12.28 1.87
C VAL A 48 -0.38 -12.69 1.40
N GLY A 49 -1.34 -11.76 1.38
CA GLY A 49 -2.69 -12.03 0.91
C GLY A 49 -3.48 -10.77 0.64
N MET A 50 -4.50 -10.89 -0.21
CA MET A 50 -5.37 -9.78 -0.57
C MET A 50 -6.82 -10.24 -0.70
N MET A 51 -7.70 -9.55 0.02
CA MET A 51 -9.15 -9.69 0.03
C MET A 51 -9.77 -8.52 -0.75
N ASP A 52 -11.09 -8.43 -0.81
CA ASP A 52 -11.78 -7.40 -1.61
C ASP A 52 -11.39 -5.97 -1.23
N GLN A 53 -11.30 -5.69 0.08
CA GLN A 53 -11.07 -4.34 0.63
C GLN A 53 -9.81 -4.27 1.53
N TYR A 54 -9.12 -5.40 1.72
CA TYR A 54 -8.03 -5.50 2.69
C TYR A 54 -6.88 -6.32 2.15
N ALA A 55 -5.67 -6.00 2.57
CA ALA A 55 -4.49 -6.82 2.33
C ALA A 55 -3.87 -7.22 3.67
N MET A 56 -3.37 -8.45 3.71
CA MET A 56 -2.72 -9.06 4.86
C MET A 56 -1.21 -8.93 4.70
N LEU A 57 -0.58 -8.40 5.74
CA LEU A 57 0.86 -8.23 5.84
C LEU A 57 1.40 -9.22 6.86
N LYS A 58 2.50 -9.89 6.50
CA LYS A 58 3.34 -10.63 7.44
C LYS A 58 4.46 -9.73 7.93
N LEU A 59 4.67 -9.71 9.24
CA LEU A 59 5.67 -8.88 9.91
C LEU A 59 6.79 -9.78 10.48
N LYS A 60 8.03 -9.43 10.18
CA LYS A 60 9.22 -10.02 10.82
C LYS A 60 9.53 -9.28 12.11
N HIS A 61 10.31 -9.93 12.97
CA HIS A 61 10.76 -9.34 14.22
C HIS A 61 11.46 -7.99 13.98
N GLY A 62 11.06 -6.98 14.75
CA GLY A 62 11.55 -5.61 14.63
C GLY A 62 10.73 -4.70 13.70
N ALA A 63 9.70 -5.21 13.01
CA ALA A 63 8.75 -4.35 12.29
C ALA A 63 7.98 -3.46 13.28
N GLN A 64 8.01 -2.14 13.06
CA GLN A 64 7.39 -1.14 13.95
C GLN A 64 6.17 -0.45 13.30
N LEU A 65 5.19 -1.25 12.87
CA LEU A 65 3.92 -0.73 12.34
C LEU A 65 2.93 -0.42 13.46
N GLN A 66 2.19 0.67 13.31
CA GLN A 66 1.13 1.09 14.21
C GLN A 66 -0.15 1.40 13.43
N VAL A 67 -1.29 1.23 14.07
CA VAL A 67 -2.58 1.67 13.51
C VAL A 67 -2.49 3.16 13.16
N GLY A 68 -2.94 3.53 11.96
CA GLY A 68 -2.85 4.89 11.43
C GLY A 68 -1.58 5.19 10.60
N ASP A 69 -0.57 4.31 10.60
CA ASP A 69 0.57 4.46 9.70
C ASP A 69 0.13 4.37 8.23
N MET A 70 0.84 5.10 7.36
CA MET A 70 0.67 5.00 5.91
C MET A 70 1.80 4.18 5.31
N LEU A 71 1.46 3.30 4.38
CA LEU A 71 2.41 2.52 3.61
C LEU A 71 2.19 2.83 2.14
N LEU A 72 3.28 3.06 1.41
CA LEU A 72 3.26 3.13 -0.05
C LEU A 72 3.50 1.73 -0.60
N PHE A 73 2.69 1.31 -1.56
CA PHE A 73 2.84 0.02 -2.21
C PHE A 73 3.28 0.20 -3.66
N SER A 74 4.16 -0.69 -4.12
CA SER A 74 4.47 -0.82 -5.54
C SER A 74 3.92 -2.13 -6.09
N THR A 75 3.54 -2.10 -7.36
CA THR A 75 3.19 -3.29 -8.14
C THR A 75 4.08 -3.35 -9.36
N SER A 76 4.42 -4.57 -9.79
CA SER A 76 5.25 -4.82 -10.96
C SER A 76 4.56 -4.40 -12.26
N HIS A 77 3.22 -4.40 -12.28
CA HIS A 77 2.40 -4.12 -13.46
C HIS A 77 1.35 -3.05 -13.13
N PRO A 78 1.75 -1.77 -12.98
CA PRO A 78 0.84 -0.70 -12.56
C PRO A 78 -0.32 -0.49 -13.54
N CYS A 79 -0.11 -0.74 -14.84
CA CYS A 79 -1.15 -0.61 -15.85
C CYS A 79 -2.36 -1.51 -15.61
N LEU A 80 -2.19 -2.68 -14.98
CA LEU A 80 -3.30 -3.58 -14.65
C LEU A 80 -4.18 -3.08 -13.51
N THR A 81 -3.76 -2.01 -12.83
CA THR A 81 -4.51 -1.40 -11.71
C THR A 81 -5.29 -0.17 -12.12
N PHE A 82 -5.03 0.41 -13.31
CA PHE A 82 -5.64 1.69 -13.70
C PHE A 82 -7.16 1.60 -13.86
N ASP A 83 -7.70 0.45 -14.28
CA ASP A 83 -9.14 0.20 -14.43
C ASP A 83 -9.92 0.16 -13.11
N LYS A 84 -9.20 0.05 -11.98
CA LYS A 84 -9.78 0.03 -10.63
C LYS A 84 -10.05 1.42 -10.06
N TRP A 85 -9.43 2.43 -10.64
CA TRP A 85 -9.55 3.82 -10.21
C TRP A 85 -10.30 4.61 -11.26
N GLN A 86 -11.10 5.59 -10.85
CA GLN A 86 -11.75 6.54 -11.77
C GLN A 86 -10.88 7.78 -12.01
N VAL A 87 -9.99 8.06 -11.05
CA VAL A 87 -9.08 9.21 -11.03
C VAL A 87 -7.75 8.75 -10.44
N LEU A 88 -6.64 9.14 -11.06
CA LEU A 88 -5.28 8.99 -10.55
C LEU A 88 -4.75 10.35 -10.10
N LEU A 89 -3.98 10.37 -9.02
CA LEU A 89 -3.38 11.61 -8.50
C LEU A 89 -1.96 11.75 -9.02
N LEU A 90 -1.66 12.87 -9.68
CA LEU A 90 -0.30 13.25 -10.04
C LEU A 90 0.30 14.09 -8.92
N VAL A 91 1.47 13.71 -8.42
CA VAL A 91 2.16 14.38 -7.31
C VAL A 91 3.60 14.72 -7.67
N ASP A 92 4.17 15.71 -6.99
CA ASP A 92 5.62 15.98 -7.04
C ASP A 92 6.40 15.10 -6.05
N ASP A 93 7.73 15.30 -5.99
CA ASP A 93 8.63 14.55 -5.11
C ASP A 93 8.37 14.79 -3.61
N ASP A 94 7.70 15.89 -3.27
CA ASP A 94 7.29 16.24 -1.90
C ASP A 94 5.86 15.74 -1.60
N TYR A 95 5.24 14.96 -2.51
CA TYR A 95 3.88 14.46 -2.45
C TYR A 95 2.79 15.56 -2.46
N ASN A 96 3.09 16.75 -2.98
CA ASN A 96 2.05 17.75 -3.22
C ASN A 96 1.21 17.34 -4.45
N LEU A 97 -0.11 17.49 -4.35
CA LEU A 97 -1.02 17.23 -5.47
C LEU A 97 -0.81 18.26 -6.58
N LEU A 98 -0.45 17.78 -7.76
CA LEU A 98 -0.29 18.60 -8.96
C LEU A 98 -1.53 18.57 -9.84
N ASP A 99 -2.14 17.39 -10.02
CA ASP A 99 -3.30 17.21 -10.90
C ASP A 99 -4.10 15.94 -10.59
N GLU A 100 -5.34 15.88 -11.10
CA GLU A 100 -6.23 14.72 -11.06
C GLU A 100 -6.49 14.20 -12.48
N LEU A 101 -6.03 12.98 -12.77
CA LEU A 101 -6.10 12.35 -14.09
C LEU A 101 -7.27 11.37 -14.14
N ALA A 102 -8.35 11.74 -14.83
CA ALA A 102 -9.48 10.83 -15.06
C ALA A 102 -9.09 9.66 -15.98
N THR A 103 -9.59 8.47 -15.67
CA THR A 103 -9.42 7.25 -16.46
C THR A 103 -10.72 6.88 -17.16
N ALA A 104 -10.65 6.33 -18.38
CA ALA A 104 -11.82 5.95 -19.19
C ALA A 104 -11.84 4.44 -19.45
N PHE A 105 -12.39 3.67 -18.51
CA PHE A 105 -12.55 2.21 -18.57
C PHE A 105 -14.03 1.81 -18.47
#